data_AF-A0A967GNN9-F1
#
_entry.id   AF-A0A967GNN9-F1
#
_cell.length_a   1.000
_cell.length_b   1.000
_cell.length_c   1.000
_cell.angle_alpha   90.00
_cell.angle_beta   90.00
_cell.angle_gamma   90.00
#
_symmetry.space_group_name_H-M   'P 1'
#
loop_
_entity.id
_entity.type
_entity.pdbx_description
1 polymer ?
#
loop_
_entity_poly.entity_id
_entity_poly.type
_entity_poly.pdbx_seq_one_letter_code
_entity_poly.pdbx_strand_id
1 'polypeptide(L)'
;DLNLWSQKSAGNLNPTNRFVNERLEREEVGNVAQYSDKAFFKRGEEWVDATVTLEGKNAPLPLKEIAVGSDEFRAMVDKLVATERQSCLALGNKIEVVVDGTRYRVR
;
A
#
# COMPACT_ATOMS: atom_id res chain seq x y z
N ASP A 1 0.51 25.38 -5.29
CA ASP A 1 0.06 25.29 -3.89
C ASP A 1 0.11 23.87 -3.36
N LEU A 2 0.71 23.70 -2.18
CA LEU A 2 0.74 22.41 -1.46
C LEU A 2 -0.60 22.26 -0.70
N ASN A 3 -1.38 21.21 -1.00
CA ASN A 3 -2.58 20.91 -0.21
C ASN A 3 -2.20 20.19 1.10
N LEU A 4 -1.93 20.99 2.13
CA LEU A 4 -1.57 20.55 3.48
C LEU A 4 -2.66 19.69 4.14
N TRP A 5 -3.94 19.89 3.78
CA TRP A 5 -5.06 19.12 4.32
C TRP A 5 -5.09 17.70 3.75
N SER A 6 -4.90 17.56 2.44
CA SER A 6 -4.78 16.24 1.79
C SER A 6 -3.54 15.48 2.24
N GLN A 7 -2.44 16.16 2.60
CA GLN A 7 -1.28 15.50 3.23
C GLN A 7 -1.59 15.00 4.64
N LYS A 8 -2.37 15.76 5.42
CA LYS A 8 -2.80 15.36 6.76
C LYS A 8 -3.71 14.14 6.72
N SER A 9 -4.63 14.06 5.74
CA SER A 9 -5.50 12.89 5.54
C SER A 9 -4.77 11.68 4.96
N ALA A 10 -3.69 11.89 4.22
CA ALA A 10 -2.76 10.85 3.77
C ALA A 10 -1.82 10.34 4.89
N GLY A 11 -1.88 10.93 6.08
CA GLY A 11 -1.12 10.52 7.25
C GLY A 11 -1.58 9.17 7.79
N ASN A 12 -0.63 8.38 8.26
CA ASN A 12 -0.90 7.06 8.81
C ASN A 12 -1.75 7.17 10.10
N LEU A 13 -2.98 6.62 10.09
CA LEU A 13 -3.90 6.68 11.23
C LEU A 13 -3.40 5.84 12.43
N ASN A 14 -2.59 4.81 12.16
CA ASN A 14 -1.86 4.05 13.18
C ASN A 14 -0.50 3.56 12.61
N PRO A 15 0.57 4.37 12.68
CA PRO A 15 1.85 4.09 12.03
C PRO A 15 2.59 2.85 12.53
N THR A 16 2.09 2.23 13.59
CA THR A 16 2.79 1.15 14.29
C THR A 16 1.89 -0.03 14.61
N ASN A 17 0.61 -0.01 14.21
CA ASN A 17 -0.39 -0.98 14.67
C ASN A 17 -0.28 -1.31 16.17
N ARG A 18 0.09 -0.30 16.97
CA ARG A 18 0.36 -0.52 18.39
C ARG A 18 -0.95 -0.67 19.13
N PHE A 19 -1.07 -1.76 19.87
CA PHE A 19 -2.16 -1.99 20.80
C PHE A 19 -1.59 -2.38 22.16
N VAL A 20 -2.43 -2.29 23.17
CA VAL A 20 -2.07 -2.64 24.54
C VAL A 20 -2.70 -4.00 24.82
N ASN A 21 -1.89 -5.01 25.15
CA ASN A 21 -2.38 -6.35 25.45
C ASN A 21 -3.00 -6.41 26.88
N GLU A 22 -3.50 -7.59 27.26
CA GLU A 22 -4.13 -7.83 28.57
C GLU A 22 -3.21 -7.53 29.78
N ARG A 23 -1.90 -7.44 29.55
CA ARG A 23 -0.86 -7.16 30.54
C ARG A 23 -0.40 -5.70 30.55
N LEU A 24 -1.07 -4.84 29.79
CA LEU A 24 -0.72 -3.44 29.59
C LEU A 24 0.61 -3.22 28.83
N GLU A 25 1.07 -4.23 28.08
CA GLU A 25 2.27 -4.15 27.27
C GLU A 25 1.94 -3.66 25.86
N ARG A 26 2.85 -2.87 25.27
CA ARG A 26 2.70 -2.39 23.89
C ARG A 26 3.11 -3.50 22.93
N GLU A 27 2.16 -3.98 22.13
CA GLU A 27 2.39 -4.92 21.04
C GLU A 27 2.16 -4.24 19.69
N GLU A 28 2.86 -4.69 18.66
CA GLU A 28 2.81 -4.13 17.30
C GLU A 28 2.69 -5.28 16.29
N VAL A 29 1.65 -5.23 15.45
CA VAL A 29 1.53 -6.15 14.32
C VAL A 29 2.29 -5.58 13.13
N GLY A 30 3.60 -5.84 13.07
CA GLY A 30 4.50 -5.35 12.01
C GLY A 30 4.28 -5.99 10.63
N ASN A 31 3.35 -6.94 10.51
CA ASN A 31 3.06 -7.68 9.28
C ASN A 31 1.82 -7.17 8.54
N VAL A 32 1.13 -6.18 9.08
CA VAL A 32 -0.07 -5.58 8.47
C VAL A 32 0.13 -4.06 8.45
N ALA A 33 -0.36 -3.39 7.41
CA ALA A 33 -0.41 -1.94 7.38
C ALA A 33 -1.62 -1.47 6.58
N GLN A 34 -2.18 -0.31 6.92
CA GLN A 34 -3.28 0.29 6.18
C GLN A 34 -2.88 1.67 5.68
N TYR A 35 -3.09 1.91 4.38
CA TYR A 35 -2.79 3.17 3.72
C TYR A 35 -3.93 3.50 2.75
N SER A 36 -4.47 4.72 2.85
CA SER A 36 -5.74 5.09 2.21
C SER A 36 -6.86 4.11 2.59
N ASP A 37 -7.59 3.60 1.60
CA ASP A 37 -8.63 2.58 1.74
C ASP A 37 -8.11 1.14 1.56
N LYS A 38 -6.78 0.94 1.52
CA LYS A 38 -6.14 -0.35 1.23
C LYS A 38 -5.43 -0.93 2.45
N ALA A 39 -5.49 -2.26 2.56
CA ALA A 39 -4.73 -3.03 3.53
C ALA A 39 -3.59 -3.79 2.84
N PHE A 40 -2.43 -3.82 3.48
CA PHE A 40 -1.22 -4.47 3.01
C PHE A 40 -0.74 -5.48 4.03
N PHE A 41 -0.23 -6.61 3.53
CA PHE A 41 0.39 -7.65 4.33
C PHE A 41 1.86 -7.78 3.96
N LYS A 42 2.71 -7.99 4.95
CA LYS A 42 4.14 -8.19 4.74
C LYS A 42 4.41 -9.65 4.38
N ARG A 43 4.99 -9.89 3.20
CA ARG A 43 5.45 -11.20 2.71
C ARG A 43 6.96 -11.15 2.52
N GLY A 44 7.69 -11.56 3.55
CA GLY A 44 9.15 -11.39 3.58
C GLY A 44 9.53 -9.90 3.66
N GLU A 45 10.20 -9.40 2.62
CA GLU A 45 10.56 -7.99 2.48
C GLU A 45 9.56 -7.18 1.63
N GLU A 46 8.55 -7.83 1.05
CA GLU A 46 7.56 -7.20 0.17
C GLU A 46 6.27 -6.87 0.93
N TRP A 47 5.67 -5.72 0.65
CA TRP A 47 4.30 -5.40 1.03
C TRP A 47 3.34 -5.80 -0.08
N VAL A 48 2.27 -6.51 0.24
CA VAL A 48 1.31 -7.02 -0.74
C VAL A 48 -0.08 -6.52 -0.41
N ASP A 49 -0.72 -5.84 -1.35
CA ASP A 49 -2.12 -5.42 -1.26
C ASP A 49 -3.03 -6.65 -1.02
N ALA A 50 -3.88 -6.54 0.00
CA ALA A 50 -4.87 -7.56 0.39
C ALA A 50 -5.71 -8.07 -0.79
N THR A 51 -6.03 -7.17 -1.73
CA THR A 51 -6.80 -7.49 -2.93
C THR A 51 -6.13 -8.58 -3.77
N VAL A 52 -4.79 -8.66 -3.81
CA VAL A 52 -4.07 -9.72 -4.54
C VAL A 52 -4.44 -11.11 -4.01
N THR A 53 -4.57 -11.24 -2.69
CA THR A 53 -4.89 -12.52 -2.03
C THR A 53 -6.38 -12.87 -2.18
N LEU A 54 -7.25 -11.86 -2.21
CA LEU A 54 -8.70 -12.04 -2.36
C LEU A 54 -9.08 -12.36 -3.81
N GLU A 55 -8.56 -11.61 -4.78
CA GLU A 55 -8.86 -11.76 -6.21
C GLU A 55 -8.15 -12.97 -6.84
N GLY A 56 -6.96 -13.32 -6.33
CA GLY A 56 -6.20 -14.50 -6.75
C GLY A 56 -6.92 -15.84 -6.57
N LYS A 57 -8.03 -15.89 -5.82
CA LYS A 57 -8.90 -17.08 -5.71
C LYS A 57 -9.84 -17.27 -6.90
N ASN A 58 -10.19 -16.19 -7.61
CA ASN A 58 -11.21 -16.22 -8.66
C ASN A 58 -10.63 -15.96 -10.07
N ALA A 59 -9.63 -15.09 -10.21
CA ALA A 59 -8.87 -14.90 -11.45
C ALA A 59 -7.54 -14.18 -11.16
N PRO A 60 -6.40 -14.62 -11.74
CA PRO A 60 -5.14 -13.92 -11.56
C PRO A 60 -5.17 -12.53 -12.21
N LEU A 61 -4.88 -11.50 -11.44
CA LEU A 61 -4.73 -10.14 -11.95
C LEU A 61 -3.54 -10.03 -12.89
N PRO A 62 -3.63 -9.23 -13.97
CA PRO A 62 -2.48 -8.90 -14.81
C PRO A 62 -1.35 -8.31 -13.97
N LEU A 63 -0.17 -8.94 -14.02
CA LEU A 63 1.01 -8.52 -13.27
C LEU A 63 1.91 -7.64 -14.17
N LYS A 64 2.29 -6.48 -13.66
CA LYS A 64 3.32 -5.60 -14.25
C LYS A 64 4.45 -5.41 -13.26
N GLU A 65 5.67 -5.78 -13.65
CA GLU A 65 6.87 -5.43 -12.89
C GLU A 65 7.38 -4.08 -13.37
N ILE A 66 7.51 -3.12 -12.46
CA ILE A 66 7.88 -1.74 -12.77
C ILE A 66 8.98 -1.26 -11.82
N ALA A 67 9.90 -0.46 -12.35
CA ALA A 67 10.99 0.12 -11.58
C ALA A 67 10.63 1.53 -11.12
N VAL A 68 11.05 1.91 -9.90
CA VAL A 68 10.88 3.29 -9.44
C VAL A 68 11.55 4.26 -10.44
N GLY A 69 10.78 5.23 -10.93
CA GLY A 69 11.26 6.23 -11.89
C GLY A 69 11.12 5.84 -13.37
N SER A 70 10.54 4.68 -13.70
CA SER A 70 10.13 4.37 -15.07
C SER A 70 8.87 5.15 -15.48
N ASP A 71 8.57 5.18 -16.79
CA ASP A 71 7.36 5.83 -17.29
C ASP A 71 6.09 5.08 -16.86
N GLU A 72 6.15 3.76 -16.77
CA GLU A 72 5.06 2.94 -16.22
C GLU A 72 4.85 3.21 -14.73
N PHE A 73 5.92 3.46 -13.98
CA PHE A 73 5.80 3.88 -12.58
C PHE A 73 5.11 5.23 -12.48
N ARG A 74 5.54 6.24 -13.26
CA ARG A 74 4.87 7.55 -13.30
C ARG A 74 3.38 7.43 -13.65
N ALA A 75 3.05 6.65 -14.67
CA ALA A 75 1.67 6.43 -15.08
C ALA A 75 0.83 5.72 -13.99
N MET A 76 1.43 4.80 -13.23
CA MET A 76 0.79 4.17 -12.08
C MET A 76 0.60 5.16 -10.92
N VAL A 77 1.60 6.00 -10.64
CA VAL A 77 1.49 7.08 -9.63
C VAL A 77 0.39 8.06 -9.99
N ASP A 78 0.28 8.48 -11.26
CA ASP A 78 -0.78 9.39 -11.71
C ASP A 78 -2.18 8.83 -11.44
N LYS A 79 -2.38 7.53 -11.64
CA LYS A 79 -3.63 6.84 -11.30
C LYS A 79 -3.90 6.81 -9.80
N LEU A 80 -2.87 6.54 -8.99
CA LEU A 80 -2.99 6.60 -7.54
C LEU A 80 -3.33 8.00 -7.06
N VAL A 81 -2.71 9.05 -7.61
CA VAL A 81 -2.99 10.45 -7.29
C VAL A 81 -4.42 10.83 -7.70
N ALA A 82 -4.84 10.45 -8.91
CA ALA A 82 -6.19 10.71 -9.42
C ALA A 82 -7.28 10.06 -8.56
N THR A 83 -6.91 9.04 -7.79
CA THR A 83 -7.81 8.34 -6.86
C THR A 83 -7.50 8.61 -5.39
N GLU A 84 -6.64 9.59 -5.09
CA GLU A 84 -6.21 9.97 -3.74
C GLU A 84 -5.55 8.85 -2.91
N ARG A 85 -4.96 7.85 -3.59
CA ARG A 85 -4.33 6.65 -3.02
C ARG A 85 -2.81 6.64 -3.07
N GLN A 86 -2.17 7.76 -3.37
CA GLN A 86 -0.71 7.86 -3.46
C GLN A 86 0.03 7.52 -2.16
N SER A 87 -0.66 7.62 -1.01
CA SER A 87 -0.07 7.26 0.29
C SER A 87 0.30 5.78 0.39
N CYS A 88 -0.27 4.90 -0.45
CA CYS A 88 0.10 3.48 -0.51
C CYS A 88 1.60 3.28 -0.82
N LEU A 89 2.25 4.23 -1.50
CA LEU A 89 3.69 4.15 -1.82
C LEU A 89 4.60 4.48 -0.63
N ALA A 90 4.07 4.94 0.50
CA ALA A 90 4.85 5.24 1.70
C ALA A 90 5.43 3.99 2.39
N LEU A 91 4.95 2.80 2.02
CA LEU A 91 5.47 1.50 2.49
C LEU A 91 6.85 1.13 1.89
N GLY A 92 7.33 1.90 0.92
CA GLY A 92 8.66 1.73 0.31
C GLY A 92 8.62 1.16 -1.10
N ASN A 93 9.79 0.80 -1.61
CA ASN A 93 10.01 0.37 -3.00
C ASN A 93 9.77 -1.13 -3.25
N LYS A 94 9.52 -1.92 -2.22
CA LYS A 94 9.17 -3.35 -2.33
C LYS A 94 7.67 -3.53 -2.04
N ILE A 95 6.84 -3.13 -2.98
CA ILE A 95 5.38 -3.14 -2.82
C ILE A 95 4.68 -3.70 -4.05
N GLU A 96 3.63 -4.47 -3.80
CA GLU A 96 2.63 -4.85 -4.77
C GLU A 96 1.32 -4.12 -4.48
N VAL A 97 0.85 -3.33 -5.44
CA VAL A 97 -0.38 -2.55 -5.33
C VAL A 97 -1.33 -2.89 -6.48
N VAL A 98 -2.62 -3.03 -6.17
CA VAL A 98 -3.65 -3.23 -7.20
C VAL A 98 -4.27 -1.88 -7.54
N VAL A 99 -4.13 -1.48 -8.80
CA VAL A 99 -4.71 -0.24 -9.35
C VAL A 99 -5.47 -0.58 -10.62
N ASP A 100 -6.75 -0.22 -10.67
CA ASP A 100 -7.66 -0.49 -11.79
C ASP A 100 -7.64 -1.96 -12.26
N GLY A 101 -7.69 -2.90 -11.30
CA GLY A 101 -7.66 -4.34 -11.60
C GLY A 101 -6.32 -4.85 -12.16
N THR A 102 -5.27 -4.05 -12.15
CA THR A 102 -3.91 -4.46 -12.52
C THR A 102 -3.03 -4.50 -11.27
N ARG A 103 -2.28 -5.59 -11.10
CA ARG A 103 -1.29 -5.74 -10.03
C ARG A 103 0.04 -5.19 -10.51
N TYR A 104 0.52 -4.12 -9.86
CA TYR A 104 1.84 -3.56 -10.09
C TYR A 104 2.78 -4.03 -9.00
N ARG A 105 3.90 -4.63 -9.38
CA ARG A 105 5.02 -4.94 -8.48
C ARG A 105 6.12 -3.91 -8.71
N VAL A 106 6.33 -3.05 -7.72
CA VAL A 106 7.37 -2.04 -7.70
C VAL A 106 8.67 -2.68 -7.21
N ARG A 107 9.78 -2.38 -7.89
CA ARG A 107 11.14 -2.77 -7.52
C ARG A 107 12.13 -1.62 -7.65
#